data_AF-A0A553AKS9-F1
#
_entry.id   AF-A0A553AKS9-F1
#
_cell.length_a   1.000
_cell.length_b   1.000
_cell.length_c   1.000
_cell.angle_alpha   90.00
_cell.angle_beta   90.00
_cell.angle_gamma   90.00
#
_symmetry.space_group_name_H-M   'P 1'
#
loop_
_entity.id
_entity.type
_entity.pdbx_description
1 polymer ?
#
loop_
_entity_poly.entity_id
_entity_poly.type
_entity_poly.pdbx_seq_one_letter_code
_entity_poly.pdbx_strand_id
1 'polypeptide(L)'
;MPDIQSRVGTYLGVVATVALAVSIVLLLTLFADLLTPPPYAVGSHPDYLSALAKAVLFLGVVSAPTICCTIAWPIHLLKKRRGEKVFGWLRFMVLASTVWMWLVFQGIANL
;
A
#
# COMPACT_ATOMS: atom_id res chain seq x y z
N MET A 1 -23.41 26.18 8.43
CA MET A 1 -23.17 24.75 8.19
C MET A 1 -21.68 24.37 7.96
N PRO A 2 -20.70 24.84 8.75
CA PRO A 2 -19.28 24.40 8.62
C PRO A 2 -18.95 23.06 9.32
N ASP A 3 -19.77 22.62 10.28
CA ASP A 3 -19.48 21.41 11.09
C ASP A 3 -19.58 20.09 10.32
N ILE A 4 -20.42 20.03 9.28
CA ILE A 4 -20.65 18.78 8.52
C ILE A 4 -19.44 18.50 7.61
N GLN A 5 -18.89 19.51 6.95
CA GLN A 5 -17.68 19.37 6.13
C GLN A 5 -16.45 19.01 6.97
N SER A 6 -16.33 19.53 8.20
CA SER A 6 -15.21 19.20 9.09
C SER A 6 -15.27 17.76 9.60
N ARG A 7 -16.47 17.26 9.93
CA ARG A 7 -16.71 15.87 10.34
C ARG A 7 -16.42 14.89 9.20
N VAL A 8 -17.01 15.11 8.02
CA VAL A 8 -16.80 14.24 6.84
C VAL A 8 -15.32 14.19 6.46
N GLY A 9 -14.62 15.33 6.49
CA GLY A 9 -13.18 15.38 6.23
C GLY A 9 -12.34 14.62 7.26
N THR A 10 -12.79 14.53 8.50
CA THR A 10 -12.12 13.79 9.57
C THR A 10 -12.35 12.28 9.42
N TYR A 11 -13.60 11.85 9.17
CA TYR A 11 -13.92 10.45 8.89
C TYR A 11 -13.15 9.91 7.68
N LEU A 12 -13.14 10.65 6.56
CA LEU A 12 -12.36 10.28 5.37
C LEU A 12 -10.86 10.16 5.65
N GLY A 13 -10.32 10.99 6.54
CA GLY A 13 -8.92 10.90 6.96
C GLY A 13 -8.63 9.63 7.77
N VAL A 14 -9.53 9.26 8.69
CA VAL A 14 -9.41 8.02 9.47
C VAL A 14 -9.49 6.81 8.54
N VAL A 15 -10.50 6.77 7.66
CA VAL A 15 -10.68 5.67 6.70
C VAL A 15 -9.46 5.52 5.79
N ALA A 16 -8.94 6.61 5.23
CA ALA A 16 -7.73 6.57 4.41
C ALA A 16 -6.51 6.05 5.18
N THR A 17 -6.36 6.41 6.45
CA THR A 17 -5.25 5.94 7.29
C THR A 17 -5.36 4.44 7.57
N VAL A 18 -6.56 3.96 7.91
CA VAL A 18 -6.81 2.52 8.14
C VAL A 18 -6.61 1.72 6.85
N ALA A 19 -7.15 2.21 5.74
CA ALA A 19 -7.01 1.60 4.41
C ALA A 19 -5.55 1.47 3.98
N LEU A 20 -4.76 2.53 4.18
CA LEU A 20 -3.32 2.51 3.94
C LEU A 20 -2.61 1.49 4.84
N ALA A 21 -2.94 1.43 6.12
CA ALA A 21 -2.35 0.47 7.05
C ALA A 21 -2.63 -0.98 6.63
N VAL A 22 -3.87 -1.30 6.26
CA VAL A 22 -4.25 -2.61 5.73
C VAL A 22 -3.47 -2.93 4.46
N SER A 23 -3.33 -1.96 3.55
CA SER A 23 -2.57 -2.14 2.31
C SER A 23 -1.09 -2.46 2.55
N ILE A 24 -0.48 -1.83 3.56
CA ILE A 24 0.90 -2.13 3.96
C ILE A 24 1.02 -3.53 4.54
N VAL A 25 0.06 -3.95 5.39
CA VAL A 25 0.05 -5.32 5.94
C VAL A 25 -0.05 -6.34 4.81
N LEU A 26 -0.94 -6.12 3.83
CA LEU A 26 -1.06 -6.99 2.65
C LEU A 26 0.23 -7.03 1.83
N LEU A 27 0.90 -5.89 1.67
CA LEU A 27 2.19 -5.82 0.98
C LEU A 27 3.25 -6.65 1.71
N LEU A 28 3.32 -6.53 3.04
CA LEU A 28 4.26 -7.29 3.86
C LEU A 28 3.96 -8.79 3.81
N THR A 29 2.70 -9.20 3.80
CA THR A 29 2.34 -10.62 3.64
C THR A 29 2.77 -11.17 2.29
N LEU A 30 2.61 -10.40 1.20
CA LEU A 30 3.06 -10.83 -0.12
C LEU A 30 4.58 -10.95 -0.18
N PHE A 31 5.33 -10.01 0.41
CA PHE A 31 6.78 -10.12 0.51
C PHE A 31 7.24 -11.27 1.39
N ALA A 32 6.56 -11.52 2.51
CA ALA A 32 6.87 -12.64 3.39
C ALA A 32 6.70 -13.97 2.66
N ASP A 33 5.55 -14.18 2.01
CA ASP A 33 5.26 -15.41 1.26
C ASP A 33 6.28 -15.64 0.13
N LEU A 34 6.69 -14.58 -0.57
CA LEU A 34 7.72 -14.65 -1.61
C LEU A 34 9.12 -14.96 -1.07
N LEU A 35 9.45 -14.49 0.13
CA LEU A 35 10.78 -14.64 0.75
C LEU A 35 10.90 -15.89 1.62
N THR A 36 9.79 -16.49 2.05
CA THR A 36 9.73 -17.79 2.73
C THR A 36 9.12 -18.85 1.81
N PRO A 37 9.83 -19.26 0.75
CA PRO A 37 9.36 -20.35 -0.11
C PRO A 37 9.17 -21.63 0.71
N PRO A 38 8.24 -22.52 0.30
CA PRO A 38 8.09 -23.82 0.93
C PRO A 38 9.43 -24.59 0.88
N PRO A 39 9.74 -25.40 1.91
CA PRO A 39 11.06 -26.02 2.08
C PRO A 39 11.51 -26.92 0.90
N TYR A 40 10.59 -27.28 0.00
CA TYR A 40 10.83 -28.10 -1.19
C TYR A 40 11.22 -27.30 -2.45
N ALA A 41 11.13 -25.96 -2.42
CA ALA A 41 11.41 -25.09 -3.56
C ALA A 41 12.85 -24.54 -3.57
N VAL A 42 13.56 -24.63 -2.43
CA VAL A 42 14.94 -24.14 -2.31
C VAL A 42 15.90 -25.22 -2.81
N GLY A 43 16.43 -25.03 -4.03
CA GLY A 43 17.43 -25.91 -4.64
C GLY A 43 16.92 -26.79 -5.80
N SER A 44 15.63 -26.73 -6.13
CA SER A 44 15.01 -27.54 -7.19
C SER A 44 15.09 -26.93 -8.59
N HIS A 45 15.39 -25.63 -8.72
CA HIS A 45 15.61 -24.97 -10.01
C HIS A 45 16.86 -24.09 -10.03
N PRO A 46 17.72 -24.18 -11.08
CA PRO A 46 18.97 -23.42 -11.18
C PRO A 46 18.74 -21.90 -11.27
N ASP A 47 17.55 -21.45 -11.66
CA ASP A 47 17.20 -20.03 -11.85
C ASP A 47 16.40 -19.41 -10.70
N TYR A 48 16.22 -20.13 -9.58
CA TYR A 48 15.34 -19.71 -8.48
C TYR A 48 15.62 -18.29 -7.98
N LEU A 49 16.89 -17.93 -7.77
CA LEU A 49 17.28 -16.59 -7.30
C LEU A 49 16.94 -15.49 -8.31
N SER A 50 17.09 -15.77 -9.61
CA SER A 50 16.80 -14.78 -10.65
C SER A 50 15.28 -14.59 -10.85
N ALA A 51 14.51 -15.67 -10.75
CA ALA A 51 13.05 -15.63 -10.79
C ALA A 51 12.48 -14.91 -9.56
N LEU A 52 13.03 -15.19 -8.37
CA LEU A 52 12.66 -14.51 -7.13
C LEU A 52 12.97 -13.01 -7.20
N ALA A 53 14.17 -12.62 -7.65
CA ALA A 53 14.51 -11.21 -7.82
C ALA A 53 13.57 -10.48 -8.80
N LYS A 54 13.19 -11.12 -9.92
CA LYS A 54 12.20 -10.57 -10.86
C LYS A 54 10.81 -10.42 -10.23
N ALA A 55 10.37 -11.41 -9.47
CA ALA A 55 9.08 -11.37 -8.78
C ALA A 55 9.04 -10.29 -7.69
N VAL A 56 10.11 -10.13 -6.91
CA VAL A 56 10.29 -9.04 -5.93
C VAL A 56 10.21 -7.68 -6.61
N LEU A 57 10.94 -7.48 -7.72
CA LEU A 57 10.93 -6.23 -8.47
C LEU A 57 9.55 -5.92 -9.06
N PHE A 58 8.89 -6.93 -9.63
CA PHE A 58 7.54 -6.79 -10.17
C PHE A 58 6.55 -6.37 -9.07
N LEU A 59 6.59 -7.04 -7.91
CA LEU A 59 5.76 -6.69 -6.76
C LEU A 59 6.04 -5.28 -6.26
N GLY A 60 7.32 -4.88 -6.22
CA GLY A 60 7.74 -3.52 -5.86
C GLY A 60 7.19 -2.45 -6.81
N VAL A 61 7.21 -2.71 -8.12
CA VAL A 61 6.67 -1.79 -9.14
C VAL A 61 5.15 -1.69 -9.02
N VAL A 62 4.46 -2.82 -8.89
CA VAL A 62 3.00 -2.87 -8.82
C VAL A 62 2.47 -2.22 -7.52
N SER A 63 3.24 -2.29 -6.44
CA SER A 63 2.93 -1.67 -5.14
C SER A 63 3.46 -0.24 -4.98
N ALA A 64 4.19 0.30 -5.96
CA ALA A 64 4.78 1.63 -5.91
C ALA A 64 3.76 2.74 -5.56
N PRO A 65 2.52 2.75 -6.10
CA PRO A 65 1.52 3.76 -5.73
C PRO A 65 1.19 3.73 -4.23
N THR A 66 1.10 2.54 -3.65
CA THR A 66 0.85 2.33 -2.22
C THR A 66 2.04 2.80 -1.40
N ILE A 67 3.27 2.46 -1.78
CA ILE A 67 4.50 2.89 -1.11
C ILE A 67 4.62 4.43 -1.12
N CYS A 68 4.39 5.06 -2.27
CA CYS A 68 4.39 6.52 -2.39
C CYS A 68 3.33 7.17 -1.50
N CYS A 69 2.12 6.61 -1.46
CA CYS A 69 1.06 7.06 -0.56
C CYS A 69 1.45 6.93 0.91
N THR A 70 2.14 5.84 1.29
CA THR A 70 2.61 5.61 2.65
C THR A 70 3.61 6.66 3.12
N ILE A 71 4.44 7.18 2.22
CA ILE A 71 5.40 8.25 2.54
C ILE A 71 4.72 9.63 2.52
N ALA A 72 3.86 9.89 1.53
CA ALA A 72 3.19 11.18 1.38
C ALA A 72 2.16 11.46 2.49
N TRP A 73 1.49 10.42 3.01
CA TRP A 73 0.41 10.56 3.98
C TRP A 73 0.84 11.12 5.35
N PRO A 74 1.91 10.62 6.01
CA PRO A 74 2.43 11.21 7.23
C PRO A 74 2.87 12.67 7.04
N ILE A 75 3.54 12.97 5.92
CA ILE A 75 3.97 14.33 5.59
C ILE A 75 2.76 15.26 5.47
N HIS A 76 1.69 14.80 4.82
CA HIS A 76 0.43 15.53 4.73
C HIS A 76 -0.22 15.76 6.09
N LEU A 77 -0.26 14.76 6.98
CA LEU A 77 -0.82 14.91 8.33
C LEU A 77 -0.04 15.92 9.17
N LEU A 78 1.29 15.91 9.08
CA LEU A 78 2.17 16.87 9.76
C LEU A 78 1.94 18.29 9.25
N LYS A 79 1.89 18.49 7.92
CA LYS A 79 1.61 19.81 7.32
C LYS A 79 0.21 20.31 7.68
N LYS A 80 -0.80 19.43 7.69
CA LYS A 80 -2.16 19.78 8.10
C LYS A 80 -2.21 20.24 9.56
N ARG A 81 -1.47 19.60 10.48
CA ARG A 81 -1.40 20.01 11.89
C ARG A 81 -0.76 21.38 12.08
N ARG A 82 0.18 21.77 11.20
CA ARG A 82 0.80 23.10 11.19
C ARG A 82 -0.07 24.20 10.58
N GLY A 83 -1.26 23.86 10.07
CA GLY A 83 -2.15 24.80 9.40
C GLY A 83 -1.70 25.19 7.99
N GLU A 84 -0.73 24.48 7.41
CA GLU A 84 -0.27 24.73 6.04
C GLU A 84 -1.31 24.27 5.02
N LYS A 85 -1.35 24.93 3.85
CA LYS A 85 -2.19 24.51 2.73
C LYS A 85 -1.75 23.12 2.26
N VAL A 86 -2.64 22.14 2.44
CA VAL A 86 -2.42 20.75 2.05
C VAL A 86 -3.34 20.33 0.90
N PHE A 87 -2.84 19.41 0.08
CA PHE A 87 -3.60 18.82 -1.02
C PHE A 87 -4.79 18.00 -0.49
N GLY A 88 -6.01 18.52 -0.64
CA GLY A 88 -7.24 17.82 -0.23
C GLY A 88 -7.47 16.50 -0.99
N TRP A 89 -6.94 16.40 -2.20
CA TRP A 89 -7.07 15.22 -3.07
C TRP A 89 -6.26 14.00 -2.62
N LEU A 90 -5.28 14.18 -1.72
CA LEU A 90 -4.41 13.08 -1.29
C LEU A 90 -5.21 11.92 -0.65
N ARG A 91 -6.33 12.23 0.02
CA ARG A 91 -7.18 11.20 0.64
C ARG A 91 -7.78 10.25 -0.39
N PHE A 92 -8.19 10.78 -1.54
CA PHE A 92 -8.74 9.98 -2.62
C PHE A 92 -7.65 9.15 -3.31
N MET A 93 -6.44 9.71 -3.46
CA MET A 93 -5.31 8.93 -3.97
C MET A 93 -4.93 7.76 -3.05
N VAL A 94 -4.96 7.95 -1.73
CA VAL A 94 -4.72 6.85 -0.76
C VAL A 94 -5.80 5.76 -0.86
N LEU A 95 -7.07 6.15 -1.02
CA LEU A 95 -8.15 5.18 -1.19
C LEU A 95 -8.02 4.42 -2.53
N ALA A 96 -7.71 5.13 -3.62
CA ALA A 96 -7.48 4.52 -4.92
C ALA A 96 -6.28 3.55 -4.90
N SER A 97 -5.17 3.92 -4.24
CA SER A 97 -4.01 3.03 -4.10
C SER A 97 -4.33 1.81 -3.23
N THR A 98 -5.18 1.95 -2.22
CA THR A 98 -5.65 0.81 -1.43
C THR A 98 -6.48 -0.17 -2.26
N VAL A 99 -7.43 0.34 -3.06
CA VAL A 99 -8.23 -0.50 -3.98
C VAL A 99 -7.32 -1.21 -4.99
N TRP A 100 -6.33 -0.50 -5.54
CA TRP A 100 -5.33 -1.10 -6.41
C TRP A 100 -4.55 -2.22 -5.72
N MET A 101 -4.04 -1.97 -4.51
CA MET A 101 -3.29 -2.97 -3.73
C MET A 101 -4.14 -4.21 -3.42
N TRP A 102 -5.43 -4.03 -3.14
CA TRP A 102 -6.35 -5.13 -2.94
C TRP A 102 -6.53 -5.99 -4.21
N LEU A 103 -6.68 -5.36 -5.37
CA LEU A 103 -6.77 -6.06 -6.66
C LEU A 103 -5.48 -6.84 -6.96
N VAL A 104 -4.32 -6.26 -6.66
CA VAL A 104 -3.02 -6.91 -6.82
C VAL A 104 -2.92 -8.13 -5.90
N PHE A 105 -3.31 -7.99 -4.64
CA PHE A 105 -3.33 -9.10 -3.68
C PHE A 105 -4.24 -10.23 -4.16
N GLN A 106 -5.47 -9.92 -4.60
CA GLN A 106 -6.39 -10.91 -5.16
C GLN A 106 -5.84 -11.57 -6.43
N GLY A 107 -5.19 -10.81 -7.31
CA GLY A 107 -4.58 -11.35 -8.51
C GLY A 107 -3.46 -12.36 -8.21
N ILE A 108 -2.66 -12.10 -7.17
CA ILE A 108 -1.59 -13.00 -6.75
C ILE A 108 -2.12 -14.19 -5.95
N ALA A 109 -3.09 -13.98 -5.06
CA ALA A 109 -3.65 -15.05 -4.23
C ALA A 109 -4.48 -16.09 -5.02
N ASN A 110 -4.96 -15.74 -6.21
CA ASN A 110 -5.72 -16.63 -7.10
C ASN A 110 -4.86 -17.22 -8.24
N LEU A 111 -3.54 -16.97 -8.26
CA LEU A 111 -2.58 -17.60 -9.17
C LEU A 111 -2.10 -18.94 -8.60
#